data_AF-A0A961A0H8-F1
#
_entry.id   AF-A0A961A0H8-F1
#
_cell.length_a   1.000
_cell.length_b   1.000
_cell.length_c   1.000
_cell.angle_alpha   90.00
_cell.angle_beta   90.00
_cell.angle_gamma   90.00
#
_symmetry.space_group_name_H-M   'P 1'
#
loop_
_entity.id
_entity.type
_entity.pdbx_description
1 polymer ?
#
loop_
_entity_poly.entity_id
_entity_poly.type
_entity_poly.pdbx_seq_one_letter_code
_entity_poly.pdbx_strand_id
1 'polypeptide(L)'
;IAKTASVKVSDFPFLESFPQVHHLLAEVQATKKDSLELWQVLMSLFPGASITGAPKIKAMEWIQRLEGFARGIFTGSLGYFSFSGQSQWNIAIRTGLLKGAQLDLFAGGGITVDSDPQAEYEETWSKLEGWKKTLLGK
;
A
#
# COMPACT_ATOMS: atom_id res chain seq x y z
N ILE A 1 -2.93 -16.71 10.01
CA ILE A 1 -4.30 -16.14 10.18
C ILE A 1 -5.41 -16.87 9.43
N ALA A 2 -5.10 -17.62 8.36
CA ALA A 2 -6.08 -18.42 7.63
C ALA A 2 -6.19 -19.87 8.16
N LYS A 3 -7.30 -20.54 7.85
CA LYS A 3 -7.46 -22.01 7.96
C LYS A 3 -6.45 -22.71 7.04
N THR A 4 -5.92 -23.86 7.47
CA THR A 4 -4.99 -24.66 6.66
C THR A 4 -5.65 -25.03 5.33
N ALA A 5 -4.88 -25.00 4.23
CA ALA A 5 -5.35 -25.31 2.87
C ALA A 5 -6.48 -24.43 2.31
N SER A 6 -6.83 -23.31 2.95
CA SER A 6 -7.84 -22.38 2.41
C SER A 6 -7.26 -21.24 1.57
N VAL A 7 -5.96 -21.01 1.64
CA VAL A 7 -5.28 -19.95 0.88
C VAL A 7 -5.21 -20.34 -0.59
N LYS A 8 -5.73 -19.48 -1.46
CA LYS A 8 -5.76 -19.66 -2.91
C LYS A 8 -5.36 -18.36 -3.61
N VAL A 9 -4.73 -18.51 -4.76
CA VAL A 9 -4.49 -17.42 -5.71
C VAL A 9 -5.42 -17.69 -6.88
N SER A 10 -6.38 -16.79 -7.14
CA SER A 10 -7.36 -16.97 -8.22
C SER A 10 -6.77 -16.52 -9.54
N ASP A 11 -6.43 -15.23 -9.63
CA ASP A 11 -5.95 -14.59 -10.84
C ASP A 11 -4.54 -14.03 -10.62
N PHE A 12 -3.53 -14.60 -11.29
CA PHE A 12 -2.13 -14.17 -11.14
C PHE A 12 -1.21 -14.52 -12.33
N PRO A 13 -0.36 -13.57 -12.77
CA PRO A 13 -0.55 -12.12 -12.68
C PRO A 13 -1.55 -11.64 -13.76
N PHE A 14 -2.34 -10.62 -13.45
CA PHE A 14 -3.17 -9.95 -14.47
C PHE A 14 -2.89 -8.45 -14.53
N LEU A 15 -3.04 -7.86 -15.71
CA LEU A 15 -2.82 -6.44 -15.93
C LEU A 15 -4.12 -5.68 -15.72
N GLU A 16 -4.10 -4.70 -14.82
CA GLU A 16 -5.19 -3.76 -14.60
C GLU A 16 -4.75 -2.36 -15.05
N SER A 17 -5.62 -1.67 -15.79
CA SER A 17 -5.30 -0.36 -16.37
C SER A 17 -6.09 0.75 -15.70
N PHE A 18 -5.39 1.73 -15.12
CA PHE A 18 -5.96 2.95 -14.56
C PHE A 18 -5.64 4.15 -15.44
N PRO A 19 -6.31 5.31 -15.28
CA PRO A 19 -6.12 6.47 -16.15
C PRO A 19 -4.68 7.00 -16.24
N GLN A 20 -3.83 6.71 -15.25
CA GLN A 20 -2.46 7.25 -15.16
C GLN A 20 -1.38 6.17 -15.20
N VAL A 21 -1.70 4.92 -14.84
CA VAL A 21 -0.73 3.85 -14.61
C VAL A 21 -1.37 2.49 -14.87
N HIS A 22 -0.55 1.52 -15.26
CA HIS A 22 -0.93 0.11 -15.32
C HIS A 22 -0.35 -0.62 -14.10
N HIS A 23 -1.09 -1.58 -13.57
CA HIS A 23 -0.68 -2.39 -12.44
C HIS A 23 -0.76 -3.87 -12.78
N LEU A 24 0.28 -4.62 -12.41
CA LEU A 24 0.21 -6.08 -12.33
C LEU A 24 -0.37 -6.45 -10.98
N LEU A 25 -1.49 -7.15 -11.00
CA LEU A 25 -2.26 -7.53 -9.81
C LEU A 25 -2.25 -9.04 -9.60
N ALA A 26 -2.49 -9.40 -8.35
CA ALA A 26 -2.67 -10.76 -7.86
C ALA A 26 -3.84 -10.76 -6.89
N GLU A 27 -4.81 -11.65 -7.09
CA GLU A 27 -5.85 -11.84 -6.08
C GLU A 27 -5.56 -13.06 -5.21
N VAL A 28 -5.49 -12.83 -3.90
CA VAL A 28 -5.26 -13.87 -2.89
C VAL A 28 -6.44 -13.92 -1.92
N GLN A 29 -7.08 -15.07 -1.84
CA GLN A 29 -8.24 -15.29 -0.97
C GLN A 29 -7.96 -16.40 0.04
N ALA A 30 -8.54 -16.28 1.23
CA ALA A 30 -8.44 -17.31 2.26
C ALA A 30 -9.59 -17.23 3.28
N THR A 31 -9.91 -18.35 3.90
CA THR A 31 -10.85 -18.38 5.03
C THR A 31 -10.11 -18.10 6.33
N LYS A 32 -10.50 -17.05 7.06
CA LYS A 32 -9.99 -16.71 8.41
C LYS A 32 -10.20 -17.89 9.37
N LYS A 33 -9.29 -18.09 10.33
CA LYS A 33 -9.52 -19.01 11.47
C LYS A 33 -10.74 -18.56 12.29
N ASP A 34 -11.54 -19.50 12.79
CA ASP A 34 -12.78 -19.17 13.50
C ASP A 34 -12.51 -18.41 14.80
N SER A 35 -11.38 -18.69 15.46
CA SER A 35 -10.96 -18.07 16.72
C SER A 35 -10.39 -16.65 16.62
N LEU A 36 -10.38 -16.03 15.44
CA LEU A 36 -9.79 -14.70 15.23
C LEU A 36 -10.86 -13.65 14.98
N GLU A 37 -10.67 -12.45 15.48
CA GLU A 37 -11.48 -11.29 15.10
C GLU A 37 -10.93 -10.62 13.82
N LEU A 38 -11.76 -9.85 13.12
CA LEU A 38 -11.35 -9.17 11.88
C LEU A 38 -10.19 -8.18 12.11
N TRP A 39 -10.15 -7.51 13.26
CA TRP A 39 -9.04 -6.61 13.59
C TRP A 39 -7.72 -7.36 13.78
N GLN A 40 -7.74 -8.61 14.28
CA GLN A 40 -6.53 -9.43 14.43
C GLN A 40 -5.98 -9.85 13.06
N VAL A 41 -6.87 -10.08 12.09
CA VAL A 41 -6.48 -10.31 10.69
C VAL A 41 -5.80 -9.07 10.11
N LEU A 42 -6.42 -7.90 10.27
CA LEU A 42 -5.84 -6.62 9.83
C LEU A 42 -4.44 -6.43 10.41
N MET A 43 -4.28 -6.56 11.73
CA MET A 43 -2.98 -6.36 12.41
C MET A 43 -1.91 -7.37 11.98
N SER A 44 -2.30 -8.56 11.53
CA SER A 44 -1.36 -9.56 11.03
C SER A 44 -0.92 -9.29 9.59
N LEU A 45 -1.75 -8.62 8.79
CA LEU A 45 -1.44 -8.25 7.41
C LEU A 45 -0.73 -6.91 7.32
N PHE A 46 -1.02 -6.00 8.25
CA PHE A 46 -0.48 -4.66 8.29
C PHE A 46 1.01 -4.62 8.66
N PRO A 47 1.80 -3.68 8.11
CA PRO A 47 1.49 -2.86 6.94
C PRO A 47 1.57 -3.67 5.64
N GLY A 48 0.95 -3.18 4.57
CA GLY A 48 0.88 -3.88 3.28
C GLY A 48 2.26 -4.23 2.71
N ALA A 49 2.39 -5.39 2.07
CA ALA A 49 3.67 -5.84 1.52
C ALA A 49 4.20 -4.90 0.41
N SER A 50 3.31 -4.35 -0.42
CA SER A 50 3.65 -3.47 -1.55
C SER A 50 4.22 -2.11 -1.15
N ILE A 51 4.12 -1.70 0.12
CA ILE A 51 4.63 -0.42 0.62
C ILE A 51 5.80 -0.57 1.60
N THR A 52 6.20 -1.81 1.86
CA THR A 52 7.36 -2.15 2.68
C THR A 52 8.44 -2.81 1.83
N GLY A 53 8.26 -4.08 1.51
CA GLY A 53 9.23 -4.91 0.80
C GLY A 53 9.30 -6.32 1.39
N ALA A 54 10.26 -7.10 0.92
CA ALA A 54 10.48 -8.47 1.35
C ALA A 54 11.97 -8.74 1.63
N PRO A 55 12.34 -9.29 2.80
CA PRO A 55 11.51 -9.61 3.97
C PRO A 55 10.98 -8.35 4.70
N LYS A 56 9.69 -8.36 5.10
CA LYS A 56 8.94 -7.17 5.59
C LYS A 56 9.67 -6.41 6.71
N ILE A 57 10.07 -7.09 7.77
CA ILE A 57 10.70 -6.46 8.94
C ILE A 57 12.02 -5.78 8.53
N LYS A 58 12.85 -6.47 7.74
CA LYS A 58 14.14 -5.92 7.30
C LYS A 58 13.97 -4.73 6.35
N ALA A 59 13.01 -4.80 5.45
CA ALA A 59 12.67 -3.68 4.58
C ALA A 59 12.20 -2.46 5.40
N MET A 60 11.37 -2.67 6.42
CA MET A 60 10.93 -1.60 7.32
C MET A 60 12.08 -0.96 8.12
N GLU A 61 13.05 -1.75 8.60
CA GLU A 61 14.25 -1.21 9.26
C GLU A 61 15.05 -0.29 8.33
N TRP A 62 15.23 -0.69 7.06
CA TRP A 62 15.92 0.13 6.07
C TRP A 62 15.13 1.39 5.71
N ILE A 63 13.83 1.29 5.51
CA ILE A 63 12.93 2.44 5.29
C ILE A 63 13.09 3.44 6.43
N GLN A 64 12.98 2.98 7.68
CA GLN A 64 13.10 3.84 8.86
C GLN A 64 14.48 4.53 8.93
N ARG A 65 15.55 3.81 8.58
CA ARG A 65 16.92 4.34 8.58
C ARG A 65 17.14 5.37 7.47
N LEU A 66 16.60 5.13 6.28
CA LEU A 66 16.85 5.96 5.09
C LEU A 66 15.96 7.20 5.05
N GLU A 67 14.68 7.09 5.46
CA GLU A 67 13.76 8.21 5.44
C GLU A 67 13.95 9.16 6.63
N GLY A 68 14.28 8.62 7.80
CA GLY A 68 14.54 9.44 8.99
C GLY A 68 13.30 10.12 9.59
N PHE A 69 12.08 9.80 9.13
CA PHE A 69 10.82 10.27 9.70
C PHE A 69 9.78 9.16 9.80
N ALA A 70 8.77 9.35 10.65
CA ALA A 70 7.64 8.44 10.74
C ALA A 70 6.61 8.78 9.65
N ARG A 71 6.26 7.82 8.79
CA ARG A 71 5.34 8.02 7.66
C ARG A 71 3.90 8.42 8.05
N GLY A 72 3.49 8.21 9.30
CA GLY A 72 2.15 8.56 9.78
C GLY A 72 1.06 7.83 8.97
N ILE A 73 0.14 8.59 8.39
CA ILE A 73 -0.93 8.02 7.55
C ILE A 73 -0.41 7.50 6.21
N PHE A 74 0.71 8.03 5.68
CA PHE A 74 1.26 7.57 4.41
C PHE A 74 1.67 6.11 4.54
N THR A 75 1.20 5.26 3.61
CA THR A 75 1.36 3.79 3.64
C THR A 75 0.66 3.09 4.81
N GLY A 76 -0.19 3.81 5.56
CA GLY A 76 -1.12 3.27 6.53
C GLY A 76 -2.32 2.60 5.86
N SER A 77 -3.45 2.56 6.56
CA SER A 77 -4.68 1.93 6.05
C SER A 77 -5.92 2.71 6.49
N LEU A 78 -6.86 2.89 5.57
CA LEU A 78 -8.18 3.48 5.81
C LEU A 78 -9.25 2.45 5.48
N GLY A 79 -10.27 2.36 6.32
CA GLY A 79 -11.26 1.31 6.20
C GLY A 79 -12.28 1.32 7.31
N TYR A 80 -13.05 0.24 7.40
CA TYR A 80 -14.11 0.09 8.38
C TYR A 80 -14.26 -1.35 8.86
N PHE A 81 -14.86 -1.49 10.05
CA PHE A 81 -15.51 -2.71 10.53
C PHE A 81 -17.02 -2.43 10.60
N SER A 82 -17.85 -3.28 10.03
CA SER A 82 -19.30 -3.16 10.10
C SER A 82 -19.88 -4.05 11.19
N PHE A 83 -21.07 -3.69 11.69
CA PHE A 83 -21.86 -4.57 12.57
C PHE A 83 -22.38 -5.83 11.87
N SER A 84 -22.33 -5.90 10.54
CA SER A 84 -22.67 -7.12 9.77
C SER A 84 -21.52 -8.14 9.72
N GLY A 85 -20.39 -7.86 10.39
CA GLY A 85 -19.23 -8.77 10.38
C GLY A 85 -18.42 -8.69 9.08
N GLN A 86 -18.54 -7.58 8.35
CA GLN A 86 -17.73 -7.30 7.16
C GLN A 86 -16.72 -6.20 7.47
N SER A 87 -15.61 -6.19 6.73
CA SER A 87 -14.61 -5.14 6.83
C SER A 87 -13.90 -4.96 5.51
N GLN A 88 -13.55 -3.73 5.18
CA GLN A 88 -12.74 -3.41 4.02
C GLN A 88 -11.71 -2.36 4.38
N TRP A 89 -10.48 -2.57 3.92
CA TRP A 89 -9.32 -1.77 4.24
C TRP A 89 -8.48 -1.57 2.98
N ASN A 90 -8.03 -0.34 2.76
CA ASN A 90 -7.10 -0.03 1.67
C ASN A 90 -5.67 0.15 2.21
N ILE A 91 -4.75 0.49 1.31
CA ILE A 91 -3.48 1.10 1.71
C ILE A 91 -3.60 2.60 1.44
N ALA A 92 -3.22 3.43 2.40
CA ALA A 92 -3.24 4.89 2.31
C ALA A 92 -2.06 5.41 1.46
N ILE A 93 -2.12 5.13 0.16
CA ILE A 93 -1.30 5.71 -0.90
C ILE A 93 -2.14 6.67 -1.74
N ARG A 94 -1.49 7.55 -2.52
CA ARG A 94 -2.18 8.62 -3.27
C ARG A 94 -3.15 9.42 -2.37
N THR A 95 -2.77 9.62 -1.10
CA THR A 95 -3.58 10.27 -0.06
C THR A 95 -2.81 11.50 0.42
N GLY A 96 -3.47 12.65 0.49
CA GLY A 96 -2.88 13.89 1.01
C GLY A 96 -3.22 14.11 2.48
N LEU A 97 -2.26 14.60 3.26
CA LEU A 97 -2.45 14.97 4.66
C LEU A 97 -2.49 16.50 4.78
N LEU A 98 -3.69 17.04 4.99
CA LEU A 98 -3.90 18.47 5.16
C LEU A 98 -3.86 18.84 6.66
N LYS A 99 -2.96 19.75 7.04
CA LYS A 99 -2.86 20.34 8.38
C LYS A 99 -2.89 21.86 8.27
N GLY A 100 -4.04 22.45 8.58
CA GLY A 100 -4.26 23.88 8.37
C GLY A 100 -4.14 24.23 6.88
N ALA A 101 -3.15 25.04 6.52
CA ALA A 101 -2.86 25.43 5.14
C ALA A 101 -1.76 24.58 4.46
N GLN A 102 -1.17 23.61 5.15
CA GLN A 102 -0.11 22.75 4.62
C GLN A 102 -0.68 21.40 4.16
N LEU A 103 -0.43 21.03 2.91
CA LEU A 103 -0.78 19.74 2.34
C LEU A 103 0.49 18.92 2.08
N ASP A 104 0.66 17.83 2.83
CA ASP A 104 1.76 16.90 2.61
C ASP A 104 1.31 15.80 1.63
N LEU A 105 2.09 15.60 0.57
CA LEU A 105 1.89 14.56 -0.44
C LEU A 105 3.12 13.66 -0.48
N PHE A 106 2.88 12.34 -0.57
CA PHE A 106 3.94 11.35 -0.55
C PHE A 106 3.80 10.38 -1.71
N ALA A 107 4.94 9.98 -2.26
CA ALA A 107 5.05 8.91 -3.24
C ALA A 107 6.35 8.13 -2.99
N GLY A 108 6.37 6.88 -3.44
CA GLY A 108 7.52 6.00 -3.36
C GLY A 108 7.43 4.88 -4.41
N GLY A 109 8.52 4.15 -4.57
CA GLY A 109 8.67 3.03 -5.51
C GLY A 109 9.18 1.78 -4.79
N GLY A 110 9.09 0.64 -5.47
CA GLY A 110 9.61 -0.63 -4.98
C GLY A 110 10.98 -0.90 -5.59
N ILE A 111 12.04 -0.86 -4.79
CA ILE A 111 13.40 -1.04 -5.28
C ILE A 111 13.75 -2.53 -5.37
N THR A 112 14.23 -2.95 -6.53
CA THR A 112 14.77 -4.29 -6.79
C THR A 112 16.25 -4.21 -7.15
N VAL A 113 16.89 -5.37 -7.38
CA VAL A 113 18.30 -5.41 -7.79
C VAL A 113 18.53 -4.84 -9.19
N ASP A 114 17.52 -4.89 -10.05
CA ASP A 114 17.56 -4.41 -11.43
C ASP A 114 17.00 -2.98 -11.58
N SER A 115 16.63 -2.34 -10.46
CA SER A 115 16.08 -0.99 -10.48
C SER A 115 17.12 0.04 -10.90
N ASP A 116 16.75 0.93 -11.83
CA ASP A 116 17.54 2.11 -12.17
C ASP A 116 17.17 3.28 -11.23
N PRO A 117 18.13 3.89 -10.51
CA PRO A 117 17.82 4.94 -9.54
C PRO A 117 17.08 6.15 -10.13
N GLN A 118 17.40 6.53 -11.37
CA GLN A 118 16.79 7.69 -12.01
C GLN A 118 15.35 7.38 -12.42
N ALA A 119 15.10 6.21 -13.00
CA ALA A 119 13.76 5.75 -13.35
C ALA A 119 12.84 5.64 -12.13
N GLU A 120 13.34 5.09 -11.02
CA GLU A 120 12.57 4.98 -9.76
C GLU A 120 12.21 6.37 -9.19
N TYR A 121 13.15 7.32 -9.27
CA TYR A 121 12.89 8.71 -8.87
C TYR A 121 11.82 9.35 -9.76
N GLU A 122 11.90 9.19 -11.07
CA GLU A 122 10.90 9.67 -12.02
C GLU A 122 9.52 9.05 -11.78
N GLU A 123 9.45 7.76 -11.45
CA GLU A 123 8.20 7.07 -11.10
C GLU A 123 7.50 7.74 -9.89
N THR A 124 8.26 8.19 -8.88
CA THR A 124 7.67 8.92 -7.75
C THR A 124 6.97 10.21 -8.18
N TRP A 125 7.54 10.92 -9.16
CA TRP A 125 6.92 12.12 -9.72
C TRP A 125 5.70 11.78 -10.58
N SER A 126 5.76 10.74 -11.41
CA SER A 126 4.61 10.27 -12.19
C SER A 126 3.42 9.91 -11.28
N LYS A 127 3.68 9.33 -10.10
CA LYS A 127 2.66 9.03 -9.08
C LYS A 127 2.04 10.29 -8.46
N LEU A 128 2.76 11.41 -8.43
CA LEU A 128 2.29 12.71 -7.92
C LEU A 128 1.67 13.60 -9.01
N GLU A 129 1.82 13.25 -10.29
CA GLU A 129 1.41 14.10 -11.42
C GLU A 129 -0.09 14.44 -11.37
N GLY A 130 -0.93 13.48 -10.98
CA GLY A 130 -2.37 13.72 -10.77
C GLY A 130 -2.65 14.82 -9.74
N TRP A 131 -1.88 14.86 -8.65
CA TRP A 131 -2.01 15.91 -7.64
C TRP A 131 -1.54 17.26 -8.15
N LYS A 132 -0.42 17.31 -8.86
CA LYS A 132 0.08 18.55 -9.48
C LYS A 132 -0.97 19.15 -10.41
N LYS A 133 -1.56 18.33 -11.27
CA LYS A 133 -2.61 18.78 -12.20
C LYS A 133 -3.83 19.34 -11.48
N THR A 134 -4.31 18.65 -10.44
CA THR A 134 -5.47 19.08 -9.66
C THR A 134 -5.21 20.36 -8.85
N LEU A 135 -4.05 20.46 -8.20
CA LEU A 135 -3.75 21.56 -7.27
C LEU A 135 -3.20 22.80 -7.96
N LEU A 136 -2.46 22.63 -9.06
CA LEU A 136 -1.75 23.71 -9.74
C LEU A 136 -2.39 24.10 -11.08
N GLY A 137 -3.38 23.32 -11.56
CA GLY A 137 -4.10 23.60 -12.80
C GLY A 137 -3.24 23.52 -14.07
N LYS A 138 -2.09 22.85 -14.01
CA LYS A 138 -1.21 22.56 -15.15
C LYS A 138 -1.24 21.07 -15.46
#